data_AF-A0A966X2T4-F1
#
_entry.id   AF-A0A966X2T4-F1
#
_cell.length_a   1.000
_cell.length_b   1.000
_cell.length_c   1.000
_cell.angle_alpha   90.00
_cell.angle_beta   90.00
_cell.angle_gamma   90.00
#
_symmetry.space_group_name_H-M   'P 1'
#
loop_
_entity.id
_entity.type
_entity.pdbx_description
1 polymer ?
#
loop_
_entity_poly.entity_id
_entity_poly.type
_entity_poly.pdbx_seq_one_letter_code
_entity_poly.pdbx_strand_id
1 'polypeptide(L)' 'IALFNGERIPFLPRDVLTLPIANTTVEEFSRYFLEKIRALPAFEGFGVSRLRVKVASSPGQWGIAEWQAI' A
#
# COMPACT_ATOMS: atom_id res chain seq x y z
N ILE A 1 17.25 8.29 -6.70
CA ILE A 1 16.97 9.74 -6.85
C ILE A 1 15.53 9.85 -7.30
N ALA A 2 14.69 10.61 -6.60
CA ALA A 2 13.30 10.83 -7.03
C ALA A 2 13.23 11.96 -8.07
N LEU A 3 12.23 11.92 -8.94
CA LEU A 3 11.97 12.94 -9.95
C LEU A 3 10.56 13.50 -9.75
N PHE A 4 10.43 14.81 -9.66
CA PHE A 4 9.13 15.49 -9.59
C PHE A 4 9.20 16.78 -10.37
N ASN A 5 8.25 17.01 -11.29
CA ASN A 5 8.18 18.22 -12.11
C ASN A 5 9.51 18.59 -12.81
N GLY A 6 10.22 17.59 -13.34
CA GLY A 6 11.52 17.78 -14.00
C GLY A 6 12.70 18.05 -13.04
N GLU A 7 12.43 18.17 -11.73
CA GLU A 7 13.44 18.37 -10.70
C GLU A 7 13.89 17.05 -10.09
N ARG A 8 15.18 17.01 -9.71
CA ARG A 8 15.78 15.89 -8.98
C ARG A 8 15.70 16.15 -7.49
N ILE A 9 15.11 15.22 -6.75
CA ILE A 9 15.04 15.28 -5.29
C ILE A 9 15.95 14.18 -4.72
N PRO A 10 17.13 14.55 -4.19
CA PRO A 10 18.03 13.60 -3.56
C PRO A 10 17.54 13.26 -2.15
N PHE A 11 17.56 11.96 -1.83
CA PHE A 11 17.29 11.45 -0.49
C PHE A 11 18.42 10.54 -0.06
N LEU A 12 18.70 10.52 1.24
CA LEU A 12 19.59 9.51 1.81
C LEU A 12 18.88 8.16 1.81
N PRO A 13 19.51 7.07 1.35
CA PRO A 13 18.85 5.76 1.30
C PRO A 13 18.30 5.27 2.65
N ARG A 14 18.94 5.66 3.76
CA ARG A 14 18.49 5.32 5.12
C ARG A 14 17.19 6.03 5.55
N ASP A 15 16.85 7.12 4.88
CA ASP A 15 15.71 7.98 5.25
C ASP A 15 14.47 7.71 4.37
N VAL A 16 14.57 6.79 3.40
CA VAL A 16 13.48 6.45 2.48
C VAL A 16 13.26 4.96 2.37
N LEU A 17 12.00 4.57 2.18
CA LEU A 17 11.64 3.22 1.77
C LEU A 17 11.10 3.28 0.33
N THR A 18 11.79 2.62 -0.59
CA THR A 18 11.30 2.48 -1.97
C THR A 18 10.31 1.34 -2.03
N LEU A 19 9.09 1.63 -2.48
CA LEU A 19 8.00 0.66 -2.58
C LEU A 19 7.68 0.38 -4.05
N PRO A 20 7.24 -0.85 -4.39
CA PRO A 20 6.86 -1.22 -5.75
C PRO A 20 5.43 -0.77 -6.04
N ILE A 21 5.16 0.53 -5.91
CA ILE A 21 3.86 1.17 -6.19
C ILE A 21 4.07 2.35 -7.11
N ALA A 22 3.06 2.71 -7.89
CA ALA A 22 3.20 3.78 -8.87
C ALA A 22 3.32 5.16 -8.19
N ASN A 23 2.59 5.37 -7.09
CA ASN A 23 2.55 6.64 -6.36
C ASN A 23 2.30 6.42 -4.86
N THR A 24 2.68 7.39 -4.02
CA THR A 24 2.43 7.36 -2.57
C THR A 24 1.03 7.91 -2.23
N THR A 25 -0.02 7.33 -2.82
CA THR A 25 -1.42 7.70 -2.55
C THR A 25 -2.08 6.69 -1.59
N VAL A 26 -3.19 7.09 -0.97
CA VAL A 26 -3.93 6.22 -0.02
C VAL A 26 -4.54 5.00 -0.72
N GLU A 27 -4.91 5.13 -1.99
CA GLU A 27 -5.44 4.07 -2.84
C GLU A 27 -4.37 3.02 -3.14
N GLU A 28 -3.21 3.45 -3.62
CA GLU A 28 -2.07 2.57 -3.91
C GLU A 28 -1.58 1.86 -2.64
N PHE A 29 -1.48 2.60 -1.51
CA PHE A 29 -1.12 1.99 -0.23
C PHE A 29 -2.15 0.95 0.23
N SER A 30 -3.45 1.24 0.10
CA SER A 30 -4.49 0.29 0.51
C SER A 30 -4.38 -1.03 -0.26
N ARG A 31 -4.08 -0.96 -1.57
CA ARG A 31 -3.85 -2.13 -2.41
C ARG A 31 -2.56 -2.86 -2.02
N TYR A 32 -1.46 -2.12 -1.87
CA TYR A 32 -0.17 -2.68 -1.52
C TYR A 32 -0.23 -3.48 -0.21
N PHE A 33 -0.82 -2.90 0.84
CA PHE A 33 -0.94 -3.58 2.12
C PHE A 33 -1.91 -4.75 2.07
N LEU A 34 -3.00 -4.67 1.30
CA LEU A 34 -3.89 -5.80 1.08
C LEU A 34 -3.15 -7.00 0.50
N GLU A 35 -2.35 -6.81 -0.55
CA GLU A 35 -1.58 -7.91 -1.15
C GLU A 35 -0.50 -8.42 -0.19
N LYS A 36 0.15 -7.54 0.59
CA LYS A 36 1.10 -7.96 1.62
C LYS A 36 0.47 -8.84 2.69
N ILE A 37 -0.73 -8.50 3.16
CA ILE A 37 -1.46 -9.30 4.15
C ILE A 37 -1.84 -10.65 3.55
N ARG A 38 -2.34 -10.66 2.31
CA ARG A 38 -2.70 -11.90 1.60
C ARG A 38 -1.51 -12.82 1.36
N ALA A 39 -0.32 -12.26 1.20
CA ALA A 39 0.92 -13.02 1.01
C ALA A 39 1.50 -13.60 2.31
N LEU A 40 0.94 -13.27 3.48
CA LEU A 40 1.37 -13.89 4.74
C LEU A 40 1.00 -15.39 4.72
N PRO A 41 1.92 -16.31 5.07
CA PRO A 41 1.60 -17.74 5.14
C PRO A 41 0.41 -18.03 6.06
N ALA A 42 0.27 -17.22 7.11
CA ALA A 42 -0.83 -17.29 8.03
C ALA A 42 -2.18 -17.00 7.36
N PHE A 43 -2.25 -16.17 6.31
CA PHE A 43 -3.52 -15.79 5.69
C PHE A 43 -4.25 -16.99 5.07
N GLU A 44 -3.50 -17.95 4.51
CA GLU A 44 -4.05 -19.21 4.03
C GLU A 44 -4.42 -20.13 5.21
N GLY A 45 -5.62 -20.71 5.17
CA GLY A 45 -6.08 -21.67 6.18
C GLY A 45 -6.98 -21.11 7.29
N PHE A 46 -7.14 -19.79 7.41
CA PHE A 46 -8.08 -19.18 8.38
C PHE A 46 -9.54 -19.09 7.91
N GLY A 47 -9.86 -19.54 6.68
CA GLY A 47 -11.22 -19.43 6.15
C GLY A 47 -11.69 -17.99 5.95
N VAL A 48 -10.77 -17.04 5.74
CA VAL A 48 -11.11 -15.64 5.47
C VAL A 48 -11.82 -15.54 4.12
N SER A 49 -13.08 -15.11 4.14
CA SER A 49 -13.89 -14.94 2.93
C SER A 49 -13.82 -13.53 2.34
N ARG A 50 -13.42 -12.54 3.14
CA ARG A 50 -13.30 -11.14 2.72
C ARG A 50 -12.26 -10.39 3.55
N LEU A 51 -11.48 -9.55 2.89
CA LEU A 51 -10.52 -8.63 3.51
C LEU A 51 -10.70 -7.23 2.94
N ARG A 52 -10.84 -6.23 3.81
CA ARG A 52 -10.82 -4.80 3.45
C ARG A 52 -9.67 -4.13 4.18
N VAL A 53 -8.85 -3.40 3.44
CA VAL A 53 -7.76 -2.60 4.00
C VAL A 53 -8.07 -1.14 3.74
N LYS A 54 -8.20 -0.37 4.82
CA LYS A 54 -8.41 1.07 4.78
C LYS A 54 -7.12 1.78 5.18
N VAL A 55 -6.65 2.69 4.34
CA VAL A 55 -5.50 3.56 4.63
C VAL A 55 -5.98 4.99 4.67
N ALA A 56 -5.69 5.70 5.75
CA ALA A 56 -6.03 7.11 5.91
C ALA A 56 -4.74 7.94 6.02
N SER A 57 -4.71 9.07 5.31
CA SER A 57 -3.64 10.08 5.43
C SER A 57 -4.02 11.20 6.39
N SER A 58 -5.33 11.47 6.53
CA SER A 58 -5.88 12.52 7.39
C SER A 58 -7.37 12.25 7.69
N PRO A 59 -7.99 12.97 8.65
CA PRO A 59 -9.43 12.86 8.87
C PRO A 59 -10.22 13.16 7.58
N GLY A 60 -11.07 12.22 7.17
CA GLY A 60 -11.89 12.35 5.95
C GLY A 60 -11.21 11.92 4.64
N GLN A 61 -9.90 11.69 4.62
CA GLN A 61 -9.18 11.25 3.42
C GLN A 61 -8.67 9.82 3.58
N TRP A 62 -9.18 8.90 2.75
CA TRP A 62 -8.79 7.49 2.81
C TRP A 62 -8.99 6.77 1.48
N GLY A 63 -8.22 5.70 1.29
CA GLY A 63 -8.38 4.70 0.24
C GLY A 63 -8.77 3.35 0.85
N ILE A 64 -9.58 2.57 0.14
CA ILE A 64 -9.90 1.19 0.51
C ILE A 64 -9.60 0.26 -0.66
N ALA A 65 -8.86 -0.80 -0.38
CA ALA A 65 -8.77 -1.96 -1.23
C ALA A 65 -9.52 -3.13 -0.60
N GLU A 66 -10.06 -3.99 -1.45
CA GLU A 66 -10.85 -5.13 -1.04
C GLU A 66 -10.47 -6.38 -1.85
N TRP A 67 -10.50 -7.50 -1.16
CA TRP A 67 -10.44 -8.84 -1.72
C TRP A 67 -11.57 -9.68 -1.15
N GLN A 68 -12.12 -10.56 -1.98
CA GLN A 68 -13.14 -11.53 -1.63
C GLN A 68 -12.74 -12.88 -2.21
N ALA A 69 -12.93 -13.95 -1.45
CA ALA A 69 -12.78 -15.32 -1.95
C ALA A 69 -13.85 -15.59 -3.02
N ILE A 70 -13.46 -16.29 -4.09
CA ILE A 70 -14.35 -16.71 -5.18
C ILE A 70 -15.17 -17.90 -4.71
#